data_AF-A0A7W2E954-F1
#
_entry.id   AF-A0A7W2E954-F1
#
_cell.length_a   1.000
_cell.length_b   1.000
_cell.length_c   1.000
_cell.angle_alpha   90.00
_cell.angle_beta   90.00
_cell.angle_gamma   90.00
#
_symmetry.space_group_name_H-M   'P 1'
#
loop_
_entity.id
_entity.type
_entity.pdbx_description
1 polymer ?
#
loop_
_entity_poly.entity_id
_entity_poly.type
_entity_poly.pdbx_seq_one_letter_code
_entity_poly.pdbx_strand_id
1 'polypeptide(L)'
;MTRHAMFDSKYPPAEGLYEPDETTSEICLQLCHGWSADMITAGLEDDGVPVSVFEEVRDEYARVVPEASEDAKRIEALRDALAKRDLAFSFDEGYDMGEAAEDGADVAREDGHKGYAYCTMQDVDNVIHTGELYFGFSSMDNPGDESDAEIGQAVVDALEEVGLSPEWNGSHTARIECSGLKFELPLTD
;
A
#
# COMPACT_ATOMS: atom_id res chain seq x y z
N MET A 1 -5.26 14.54 11.55
CA MET A 1 -4.45 13.44 10.99
C MET A 1 -5.34 12.22 11.02
N THR A 2 -5.63 11.66 9.85
CA THR A 2 -6.39 10.42 9.73
C THR A 2 -5.37 9.29 9.86
N ARG A 3 -5.57 8.35 10.79
CA ARG A 3 -4.69 7.19 10.98
C ARG A 3 -5.50 5.93 11.22
N HIS A 4 -4.86 4.78 11.08
CA HIS A 4 -5.48 3.47 11.28
C HIS A 4 -6.12 3.34 12.69
N ALA A 5 -7.29 2.72 12.82
CA ALA A 5 -7.97 2.59 14.11
C ALA A 5 -7.19 1.75 15.13
N MET A 6 -6.29 0.86 14.67
CA MET A 6 -5.45 0.04 15.54
C MET A 6 -4.52 0.83 16.45
N PHE A 7 -4.17 2.08 16.13
CA PHE A 7 -3.38 2.94 17.01
C PHE A 7 -4.06 3.25 18.35
N ASP A 8 -5.39 3.11 18.43
CA ASP A 8 -6.16 3.32 19.65
C ASP A 8 -6.63 1.99 20.27
N SER A 9 -6.10 0.85 19.79
CA SER A 9 -6.46 -0.50 20.23
C SER A 9 -5.58 -1.02 21.38
N LYS A 10 -5.80 -2.27 21.81
CA LYS A 10 -4.92 -2.96 22.76
C LYS A 10 -3.50 -3.19 22.20
N TYR A 11 -3.36 -3.30 20.89
CA TYR A 11 -2.11 -3.63 20.20
C TYR A 11 -1.88 -2.60 19.08
N PRO A 12 -1.25 -1.44 19.35
CA PRO A 12 -0.92 -0.49 18.30
C PRO A 12 0.11 -1.10 17.33
N PRO A 13 0.10 -0.71 16.04
CA PRO A 13 1.08 -1.20 15.06
C PRO A 13 2.48 -0.66 15.38
N ALA A 14 3.50 -1.41 14.96
CA ALA A 14 4.91 -1.00 14.99
C ALA A 14 5.16 0.21 14.07
N GLU A 15 6.29 0.91 14.25
CA GLU A 15 6.61 2.11 13.45
C GLU A 15 6.92 1.86 11.96
N GLY A 16 7.22 0.61 11.57
CA GLY A 16 7.46 0.25 10.18
C GLY A 16 7.71 -1.24 9.99
N LEU A 17 7.42 -1.73 8.78
CA LEU A 17 7.73 -3.11 8.45
C LEU A 17 9.26 -3.31 8.49
N TYR A 18 9.71 -4.32 9.24
CA TYR A 18 11.12 -4.69 9.43
C TYR A 18 11.95 -3.79 10.37
N GLU A 19 11.33 -2.84 11.06
CA GLU A 19 11.95 -2.17 12.20
C GLU A 19 11.73 -2.99 13.49
N PRO A 20 12.72 -3.16 14.38
CA PRO A 20 12.55 -3.94 15.60
C PRO A 20 11.49 -3.34 16.55
N ASP A 21 10.48 -4.11 16.94
CA ASP A 21 9.44 -3.68 17.89
C ASP A 21 9.01 -4.83 18.84
N GLU A 22 7.92 -4.64 19.59
CA GLU A 22 7.24 -5.71 20.30
C GLU A 22 6.49 -6.61 19.29
N THR A 23 6.59 -7.93 19.46
CA THR A 23 5.99 -8.91 18.55
C THR A 23 4.50 -8.68 18.26
N THR A 24 3.72 -8.19 19.24
CA THR A 24 2.31 -7.87 19.03
C THR A 24 2.10 -6.65 18.14
N SER A 25 2.99 -5.66 18.20
CA SER A 25 2.97 -4.47 17.35
C SER A 25 3.37 -4.83 15.92
N GLU A 26 4.36 -5.72 15.75
CA GLU A 26 4.79 -6.25 14.45
C GLU A 26 3.66 -7.04 13.78
N ILE A 27 3.00 -7.96 14.51
CA ILE A 27 1.82 -8.69 14.03
C ILE A 27 0.71 -7.71 13.64
N CYS A 28 0.46 -6.68 14.46
CA CYS A 28 -0.57 -5.70 14.16
C CYS A 28 -0.27 -4.96 12.85
N LEU A 29 0.98 -4.55 12.62
CA LEU A 29 1.37 -3.87 11.39
C LEU A 29 1.21 -4.81 10.18
N GLN A 30 1.68 -6.05 10.26
CA GLN A 30 1.48 -7.05 9.20
C GLN A 30 0.00 -7.23 8.82
N LEU A 31 -0.90 -7.24 9.81
CA LEU A 31 -2.34 -7.27 9.56
C LEU A 31 -2.87 -5.99 8.89
N CYS A 32 -2.36 -4.81 9.26
CA CYS A 32 -2.70 -3.55 8.59
C CYS A 32 -2.28 -3.53 7.11
N HIS A 33 -1.18 -4.21 6.77
CA HIS A 33 -0.75 -4.46 5.37
C HIS A 33 -1.58 -5.53 4.66
N GLY A 34 -2.51 -6.19 5.36
CA GLY A 34 -3.35 -7.25 4.78
C GLY A 34 -2.64 -8.59 4.63
N TRP A 35 -1.56 -8.85 5.38
CA TRP A 35 -0.91 -10.16 5.37
C TRP A 35 -1.86 -11.25 5.88
N SER A 36 -1.76 -12.44 5.30
CA SER A 36 -2.59 -13.57 5.71
C SER A 36 -2.13 -14.17 7.03
N ALA A 37 -3.06 -14.84 7.73
CA ALA A 37 -2.74 -15.58 8.94
C ALA A 37 -1.62 -16.61 8.71
N ASP A 38 -1.63 -17.29 7.57
CA ASP A 38 -0.62 -18.29 7.22
C ASP A 38 0.78 -17.67 7.09
N MET A 39 0.89 -16.49 6.47
CA MET A 39 2.17 -15.77 6.33
C MET A 39 2.74 -15.37 7.70
N ILE A 40 1.88 -14.80 8.56
CA ILE A 40 2.30 -14.32 9.87
C ILE A 40 2.68 -15.49 10.78
N THR A 41 1.83 -16.52 10.86
CA THR A 41 2.08 -17.66 11.74
C THR A 41 3.30 -18.48 11.35
N ALA A 42 3.61 -18.60 10.05
CA ALA A 42 4.85 -19.23 9.60
C ALA A 42 6.11 -18.51 10.14
N GLY A 43 6.13 -17.18 10.14
CA GLY A 43 7.24 -16.41 10.72
C GLY A 43 7.38 -16.59 12.24
N LEU A 44 6.26 -16.61 12.95
CA LEU A 44 6.26 -16.86 14.40
C LEU A 44 6.79 -18.24 14.78
N GLU A 45 6.48 -19.27 13.98
CA GLU A 45 6.99 -20.63 14.18
C GLU A 45 8.52 -20.68 14.05
N ASP A 46 9.09 -20.00 13.04
CA ASP A 46 10.53 -19.91 12.84
C ASP A 46 11.24 -19.23 14.03
N ASP A 47 10.60 -18.23 14.63
CA ASP A 47 11.11 -17.49 15.79
C ASP A 47 10.78 -18.16 17.15
N GLY A 48 10.05 -19.28 17.14
CA GLY A 48 9.65 -20.01 18.34
C GLY A 48 8.62 -19.28 19.21
N VAL A 49 7.86 -18.34 18.62
CA VAL A 49 6.79 -17.59 19.28
C VAL A 49 5.48 -18.40 19.22
N PRO A 50 4.72 -18.51 20.32
CA PRO A 50 3.44 -19.21 20.31
C PRO A 50 2.40 -18.52 19.41
N VAL A 51 1.70 -19.30 18.58
CA VAL A 51 0.60 -18.84 17.70
C VAL A 51 -0.52 -18.13 18.48
N SER A 52 -0.71 -18.43 19.77
CA SER A 52 -1.69 -17.73 20.61
C SER A 52 -1.46 -16.21 20.69
N VAL A 53 -0.21 -15.75 20.51
CA VAL A 53 0.10 -14.31 20.44
C VAL A 53 -0.56 -13.67 19.21
N PHE A 54 -0.48 -14.34 18.05
CA PHE A 54 -1.20 -13.92 16.84
C PHE A 54 -2.71 -13.92 17.03
N GLU A 55 -3.27 -14.97 17.65
CA GLU A 55 -4.73 -15.06 17.87
C GLU A 55 -5.27 -13.89 18.69
N GLU A 56 -4.54 -13.44 19.72
CA GLU A 56 -4.93 -12.28 20.53
C GLU A 56 -4.97 -10.98 19.71
N VAL A 57 -3.96 -10.75 18.87
CA VAL A 57 -3.89 -9.53 18.02
C VAL A 57 -4.93 -9.59 16.91
N ARG A 58 -5.10 -10.75 16.28
CA ARG A 58 -6.10 -11.00 15.24
C ARG A 58 -7.52 -10.73 15.74
N ASP A 59 -7.87 -11.24 16.93
CA ASP A 59 -9.20 -11.07 17.50
C ASP A 59 -9.50 -9.58 17.84
N GLU A 60 -8.50 -8.84 18.33
CA GLU A 60 -8.61 -7.40 18.53
C GLU A 60 -8.72 -6.65 17.19
N TYR A 61 -7.92 -7.03 16.20
CA TYR A 61 -7.95 -6.44 14.85
C TYR A 61 -9.33 -6.60 14.22
N ALA A 62 -9.90 -7.82 14.21
CA ALA A 62 -11.22 -8.07 13.64
C ALA A 62 -12.34 -7.29 14.34
N ARG A 63 -12.18 -7.00 15.64
CA ARG A 63 -13.11 -6.16 16.41
C ARG A 63 -13.01 -4.68 16.02
N VAL A 64 -11.80 -4.20 15.74
CA VAL A 64 -11.51 -2.78 15.46
C VAL A 64 -11.73 -2.44 13.97
N VAL A 65 -11.42 -3.38 13.07
CA VAL A 65 -11.52 -3.25 11.61
C VAL A 65 -12.49 -4.30 11.06
N PRO A 66 -13.81 -4.14 11.29
CA PRO A 66 -14.80 -5.10 10.85
C PRO A 66 -15.13 -5.01 9.35
N GLU A 67 -14.78 -3.91 8.71
CA GLU A 67 -15.05 -3.66 7.29
C GLU A 67 -13.93 -2.82 6.67
N ALA A 68 -13.81 -2.89 5.34
CA ALA A 68 -12.88 -2.05 4.61
C ALA A 68 -13.29 -0.58 4.71
N SER A 69 -12.30 0.29 4.91
CA SER A 69 -12.52 1.73 4.84
C SER A 69 -12.95 2.17 3.44
N GLU A 70 -13.56 3.35 3.33
CA GLU A 70 -13.93 3.90 2.02
C GLU A 70 -12.69 4.16 1.16
N ASP A 71 -11.58 4.62 1.74
CA ASP A 71 -10.35 4.87 0.96
C ASP A 71 -9.69 3.57 0.49
N ALA A 72 -9.75 2.48 1.29
CA ALA A 72 -9.28 1.17 0.83
C ALA A 72 -10.08 0.67 -0.39
N LYS A 73 -11.42 0.85 -0.38
CA LYS A 73 -12.27 0.52 -1.54
C LYS A 73 -11.93 1.38 -2.77
N ARG A 74 -11.58 2.66 -2.58
CA ARG A 74 -11.13 3.55 -3.67
C ARG A 74 -9.79 3.10 -4.25
N ILE A 75 -8.85 2.70 -3.40
CA ILE A 75 -7.55 2.16 -3.81
C ILE A 75 -7.72 0.82 -4.55
N GLU A 76 -8.65 -0.03 -4.12
CA GLU A 76 -8.96 -1.26 -4.86
C GLU A 76 -9.53 -0.93 -6.26
N ALA A 77 -10.46 0.01 -6.36
CA ALA A 77 -11.02 0.48 -7.63
C ALA A 77 -9.99 1.19 -8.53
N LEU A 78 -8.87 1.67 -7.98
CA LEU A 78 -7.81 2.33 -8.73
C LEU A 78 -7.18 1.40 -9.76
N ARG A 79 -7.08 0.10 -9.48
CA ARG A 79 -6.57 -0.91 -10.41
C ARG A 79 -7.32 -0.86 -11.74
N ASP A 80 -8.64 -0.85 -11.69
CA ASP A 80 -9.49 -0.76 -12.89
C ASP A 80 -9.36 0.60 -13.59
N ALA A 81 -9.25 1.70 -12.83
CA ALA A 81 -9.10 3.04 -13.39
C ALA A 81 -7.77 3.22 -14.13
N LEU A 82 -6.68 2.65 -13.61
CA LEU A 82 -5.36 2.63 -14.24
C LEU A 82 -5.35 1.73 -15.47
N ALA A 83 -5.93 0.52 -15.39
CA ALA A 83 -6.01 -0.39 -16.52
C ALA A 83 -6.77 0.22 -17.73
N LYS A 84 -7.85 0.99 -17.51
CA LYS A 84 -8.55 1.74 -18.58
C LYS A 84 -7.65 2.73 -19.32
N ARG A 85 -6.56 3.17 -18.69
CA ARG A 85 -5.56 4.11 -19.22
C ARG A 85 -4.30 3.41 -19.71
N ASP A 86 -4.34 2.07 -19.79
CA ASP A 86 -3.23 1.22 -20.21
C ASP A 86 -2.03 1.26 -19.26
N LEU A 87 -2.30 1.33 -17.95
CA LEU A 87 -1.29 1.36 -16.90
C LEU A 87 -1.43 0.16 -15.95
N ALA A 88 -0.30 -0.44 -15.60
CA ALA A 88 -0.22 -1.41 -14.50
C ALA A 88 -0.18 -0.72 -13.12
N PHE A 89 -0.44 -1.49 -12.07
CA PHE A 89 -0.34 -1.00 -10.69
C PHE A 89 0.19 -2.07 -9.74
N SER A 90 1.36 -1.83 -9.16
CA SER A 90 1.89 -2.56 -8.00
C SER A 90 1.59 -1.79 -6.71
N PHE A 91 1.24 -2.50 -5.63
CA PHE A 91 0.86 -1.88 -4.38
C PHE A 91 1.32 -2.75 -3.22
N ASP A 92 1.98 -2.12 -2.24
CA ASP A 92 2.61 -2.81 -1.10
C ASP A 92 3.72 -3.78 -1.54
N GLU A 93 4.45 -3.42 -2.59
CA GLU A 93 5.53 -4.20 -3.20
C GLU A 93 6.82 -3.38 -3.27
N GLY A 94 7.97 -4.04 -3.21
CA GLY A 94 9.27 -3.40 -3.13
C GLY A 94 9.54 -2.69 -1.79
N TYR A 95 10.73 -2.90 -1.24
CA TYR A 95 11.15 -2.19 -0.02
C TYR A 95 11.51 -0.74 -0.32
N ASP A 96 12.17 -0.51 -1.44
CA ASP A 96 12.52 0.83 -1.93
C ASP A 96 11.88 1.14 -3.30
N MET A 97 12.07 2.39 -3.74
CA MET A 97 11.53 2.86 -5.01
C MET A 97 12.10 2.13 -6.23
N GLY A 98 13.32 1.61 -6.16
CA GLY A 98 13.95 0.90 -7.27
C GLY A 98 13.33 -0.49 -7.45
N GLU A 99 13.18 -1.23 -6.35
CA GLU A 99 12.51 -2.53 -6.35
C GLU A 99 11.05 -2.40 -6.80
N ALA A 100 10.29 -1.49 -6.22
CA ALA A 100 8.88 -1.30 -6.58
C ALA A 100 8.69 -0.86 -8.04
N ALA A 101 9.65 -0.12 -8.60
CA ALA A 101 9.64 0.25 -10.02
C ALA A 101 9.98 -0.94 -10.94
N GLU A 102 10.90 -1.83 -10.53
CA GLU A 102 11.19 -3.08 -11.25
C GLU A 102 9.96 -3.99 -11.27
N ASP A 103 9.32 -4.21 -10.11
CA ASP A 103 8.10 -5.00 -9.99
C ASP A 103 6.97 -4.42 -10.85
N GLY A 104 6.73 -3.11 -10.76
CA GLY A 104 5.73 -2.42 -11.59
C GLY A 104 6.01 -2.51 -13.09
N ALA A 105 7.29 -2.44 -13.50
CA ALA A 105 7.69 -2.58 -14.89
C ALA A 105 7.51 -4.02 -15.41
N ASP A 106 7.74 -5.02 -14.57
CA ASP A 106 7.52 -6.41 -14.93
C ASP A 106 6.03 -6.70 -15.16
N VAL A 107 5.16 -6.26 -14.26
CA VAL A 107 3.69 -6.36 -14.45
C VAL A 107 3.27 -5.65 -15.74
N ALA A 108 3.73 -4.42 -15.97
CA ALA A 108 3.40 -3.68 -17.19
C ALA A 108 3.89 -4.40 -18.46
N ARG A 109 5.07 -5.03 -18.42
CA ARG A 109 5.62 -5.77 -19.56
C ARG A 109 4.83 -7.03 -19.86
N GLU A 110 4.42 -7.77 -18.84
CA GLU A 110 3.66 -9.01 -19.00
C GLU A 110 2.29 -8.76 -19.61
N ASP A 111 1.62 -7.70 -19.17
CA ASP A 111 0.28 -7.33 -19.63
C ASP A 111 0.28 -6.42 -20.87
N GLY A 112 1.45 -5.93 -21.27
CA GLY A 112 1.62 -5.08 -22.46
C GLY A 112 1.14 -3.65 -22.28
N HIS A 113 1.19 -3.15 -21.04
CA HIS A 113 0.85 -1.77 -20.68
C HIS A 113 1.95 -0.78 -21.07
N LYS A 114 1.56 0.45 -21.44
CA LYS A 114 2.50 1.52 -21.82
C LYS A 114 3.29 2.12 -20.65
N GLY A 115 2.87 1.86 -19.41
CA GLY A 115 3.45 2.43 -18.20
C GLY A 115 2.87 1.78 -16.94
N TYR A 116 3.32 2.26 -15.78
CA TYR A 116 2.89 1.74 -14.49
C TYR A 116 2.88 2.82 -13.42
N ALA A 117 2.11 2.57 -12.37
CA ALA A 117 2.20 3.24 -11.09
C ALA A 117 2.58 2.23 -10.00
N TYR A 118 3.16 2.71 -8.90
CA TYR A 118 3.49 1.87 -7.75
C TYR A 118 3.40 2.59 -6.41
N CYS A 119 3.14 1.82 -5.35
CA CYS A 119 3.32 2.21 -3.96
C CYS A 119 4.23 1.19 -3.27
N THR A 120 5.28 1.66 -2.60
CA THR A 120 6.21 0.80 -1.85
C THR A 120 5.58 0.33 -0.54
N MET A 121 6.18 -0.68 0.10
CA MET A 121 5.81 -1.05 1.48
C MET A 121 5.89 0.15 2.44
N GLN A 122 6.89 1.02 2.29
CA GLN A 122 7.03 2.23 3.13
C GLN A 122 5.94 3.28 2.87
N ASP A 123 5.37 3.33 1.66
CA ASP A 123 4.22 4.20 1.39
C ASP A 123 2.96 3.67 2.06
N VAL A 124 2.83 2.35 2.16
CA VAL A 124 1.73 1.71 2.88
C VAL A 124 1.90 1.89 4.39
N ASP A 125 3.13 1.79 4.92
CA ASP A 125 3.45 2.20 6.29
C ASP A 125 2.98 3.64 6.54
N ASN A 126 3.33 4.58 5.65
CA ASN A 126 2.93 5.97 5.77
C ASN A 126 1.40 6.15 5.78
N VAL A 127 0.65 5.49 4.90
CA VAL A 127 -0.81 5.67 4.88
C VAL A 127 -1.47 5.07 6.12
N ILE A 128 -0.90 4.00 6.70
CA ILE A 128 -1.35 3.43 7.98
C ILE A 128 -1.12 4.43 9.13
N HIS A 129 0.06 5.06 9.17
CA HIS A 129 0.52 5.91 10.27
C HIS A 129 -0.02 7.34 10.22
N THR A 130 0.09 7.97 9.05
CA THR A 130 -0.12 9.41 8.86
C THR A 130 -1.31 9.73 7.96
N GLY A 131 -1.78 8.73 7.20
CA GLY A 131 -2.80 8.89 6.18
C GLY A 131 -2.26 9.50 4.88
N GLU A 132 -0.94 9.45 4.66
CA GLU A 132 -0.26 9.92 3.46
C GLU A 132 0.16 8.72 2.60
N LEU A 133 -0.28 8.70 1.35
CA LEU A 133 0.10 7.67 0.37
C LEU A 133 0.79 8.33 -0.82
N TYR A 134 1.96 7.82 -1.17
CA TYR A 134 2.72 8.29 -2.32
C TYR A 134 2.66 7.29 -3.47
N PHE A 135 2.57 7.81 -4.69
CA PHE A 135 2.57 7.03 -5.92
C PHE A 135 3.79 7.40 -6.74
N GLY A 136 4.59 6.40 -7.10
CA GLY A 136 5.59 6.51 -8.15
C GLY A 136 4.99 6.08 -9.48
N PHE A 137 5.62 6.46 -10.59
CA PHE A 137 5.16 6.13 -11.92
C PHE A 137 6.32 6.17 -12.93
N SER A 138 6.19 5.41 -14.02
CA SER A 138 7.12 5.51 -15.15
C SER A 138 6.52 4.94 -16.44
N SER A 139 7.08 5.37 -17.56
CA SER A 139 6.82 4.90 -18.92
C SER A 139 7.62 3.64 -19.22
N MET A 140 7.02 2.70 -19.94
CA MET A 140 7.73 1.52 -20.44
C MET A 140 8.59 1.82 -21.66
N ASP A 141 8.24 2.85 -22.44
CA ASP A 141 8.95 3.19 -23.67
C ASP A 141 10.23 3.99 -23.38
N ASN A 142 10.18 4.93 -22.45
CA ASN A 142 11.31 5.80 -22.12
C ASN A 142 11.39 6.11 -20.60
N PRO A 143 11.71 5.10 -19.77
CA PRO A 143 11.70 5.27 -18.32
C PRO A 143 12.69 6.34 -17.85
N GLY A 144 12.21 7.22 -16.95
CA GLY A 144 13.00 8.28 -16.32
C GLY A 144 13.19 9.53 -17.18
N ASP A 145 12.49 9.65 -18.30
CA ASP A 145 12.52 10.84 -19.15
C ASP A 145 11.31 11.76 -18.95
N GLU A 146 11.22 12.86 -19.71
CA GLU A 146 10.11 13.82 -19.59
C GLU A 146 8.74 13.22 -19.97
N SER A 147 8.69 12.13 -20.73
CA SER A 147 7.45 11.43 -21.10
C SER A 147 6.80 10.72 -19.92
N ASP A 148 7.54 10.42 -18.84
CA ASP A 148 6.96 9.93 -17.59
C ASP A 148 5.93 10.91 -17.02
N ALA A 149 6.02 12.22 -17.32
CA ALA A 149 5.00 13.18 -16.91
C ALA A 149 3.61 12.88 -17.52
N GLU A 150 3.55 12.29 -18.71
CA GLU A 150 2.27 11.86 -19.30
C GLU A 150 1.67 10.67 -18.54
N ILE A 151 2.52 9.76 -18.04
CA ILE A 151 2.11 8.66 -17.16
C ILE A 151 1.63 9.23 -15.81
N GLY A 152 2.40 10.14 -15.20
CA GLY A 152 2.03 10.81 -13.95
C GLY A 152 0.68 11.51 -14.06
N GLN A 153 0.41 12.22 -15.16
CA GLN A 153 -0.90 12.84 -15.39
C GLN A 153 -2.01 11.80 -15.51
N ALA A 154 -1.78 10.68 -16.20
CA ALA A 154 -2.77 9.60 -16.30
C ALA A 154 -3.06 8.94 -14.94
N VAL A 155 -2.06 8.86 -14.04
CA VAL A 155 -2.25 8.40 -12.66
C VAL A 155 -3.08 9.40 -11.87
N VAL A 156 -2.79 10.71 -11.96
CA VAL A 156 -3.62 11.77 -11.34
C VAL A 156 -5.08 11.66 -11.78
N ASP A 157 -5.33 11.54 -13.10
CA ASP A 157 -6.68 11.42 -13.63
C ASP A 157 -7.41 10.15 -13.13
N ALA A 158 -6.68 9.06 -12.88
CA ALA A 158 -7.24 7.81 -12.34
C ALA A 158 -7.57 7.94 -10.84
N LEU A 159 -6.70 8.59 -10.07
CA LEU A 159 -6.92 8.88 -8.65
C LEU A 159 -8.15 9.77 -8.45
N GLU A 160 -8.30 10.82 -9.26
CA GLU A 160 -9.49 11.67 -9.25
C GLU A 160 -10.77 10.91 -9.65
N GLU A 161 -10.70 10.00 -10.63
CA GLU A 161 -11.84 9.18 -11.06
C GLU A 161 -12.40 8.32 -9.92
N VAL A 162 -11.52 7.76 -9.08
CA VAL A 162 -11.94 6.94 -7.92
C VAL A 162 -12.26 7.78 -6.68
N GLY A 163 -12.18 9.11 -6.78
CA GLY A 163 -12.57 10.05 -5.73
C GLY A 163 -11.50 10.32 -4.68
N LEU A 164 -10.23 10.06 -4.99
CA LEU A 164 -9.08 10.53 -4.21
C LEU A 164 -8.73 11.97 -4.62
N SER A 165 -7.87 12.63 -3.85
CA SER A 165 -7.47 14.03 -4.06
C SER A 165 -5.95 14.13 -4.21
N PRO A 166 -5.40 13.84 -5.42
CA PRO A 166 -3.96 13.85 -5.64
C PRO A 166 -3.38 15.26 -5.62
N GLU A 167 -2.22 15.40 -5.00
CA GLU A 167 -1.35 16.57 -5.09
C GLU A 167 -0.08 16.20 -5.87
N TRP A 168 0.15 16.90 -6.98
CA TRP A 168 1.33 16.69 -7.82
C TRP A 168 1.70 17.97 -8.56
N ASN A 169 3.00 18.20 -8.78
CA ASN A 169 3.51 19.43 -9.39
C ASN A 169 3.77 19.31 -10.91
N GLY A 170 3.42 18.17 -11.52
CA GLY A 170 3.66 17.89 -12.94
C GLY A 170 5.07 17.41 -13.28
N SER A 171 5.97 17.25 -12.31
CA SER A 171 7.34 16.81 -12.55
C SER A 171 7.42 15.30 -12.70
N HIS A 172 8.04 14.82 -13.79
CA HIS A 172 8.30 13.40 -14.04
C HIS A 172 9.16 12.72 -12.97
N THR A 173 9.90 13.50 -12.16
CA THR A 173 10.72 12.99 -11.05
C THR A 173 10.07 13.12 -9.68
N ALA A 174 8.90 13.75 -9.58
CA ALA A 174 8.18 13.93 -8.33
C ALA A 174 7.06 12.91 -8.19
N ARG A 175 6.92 12.33 -6.99
CA ARG A 175 5.81 11.44 -6.64
C ARG A 175 4.50 12.22 -6.53
N ILE A 176 3.40 11.52 -6.75
CA ILE A 176 2.04 12.02 -6.50
C ILE A 176 1.66 11.67 -5.06
N GLU A 177 1.10 12.62 -4.32
CA GLU A 177 0.67 12.41 -2.93
C GLU A 177 -0.85 12.40 -2.82
N CYS A 178 -1.41 11.52 -2.00
CA CYS A 178 -2.77 11.63 -1.48
C CYS A 178 -2.73 11.61 0.04
N SER A 179 -3.22 12.66 0.69
CA SER A 179 -3.16 12.82 2.15
C SER A 179 -4.55 12.72 2.80
N GLY A 180 -4.57 12.47 4.11
CA GLY A 180 -5.79 12.40 4.90
C GLY A 180 -6.60 11.11 4.71
N LEU A 181 -5.98 10.09 4.13
CA LEU A 181 -6.60 8.80 3.86
C LEU A 181 -6.71 7.95 5.13
N LYS A 182 -7.71 7.08 5.15
CA LYS A 182 -7.83 5.98 6.11
C LYS A 182 -7.73 4.67 5.37
N PHE A 183 -6.60 3.99 5.40
CA PHE A 183 -6.46 2.66 4.79
C PHE A 183 -6.70 1.59 5.84
N GLU A 184 -7.78 0.81 5.70
CA GLU A 184 -8.09 -0.30 6.61
C GLU A 184 -8.70 -1.45 5.81
N LEU A 185 -8.14 -2.65 5.98
CA LEU A 185 -8.62 -3.87 5.34
C LEU A 185 -9.13 -4.83 6.43
N PRO A 186 -10.33 -5.40 6.29
CA PRO A 186 -10.79 -6.44 7.19
C PRO A 186 -9.99 -7.72 6.92
N LEU A 187 -9.95 -8.61 7.90
CA LEU A 187 -9.34 -9.92 7.71
C LEU A 187 -10.08 -10.68 6.59
N THR A 188 -9.33 -11.21 5.63
CA THR A 188 -9.83 -12.17 4.66
C THR A 188 -9.56 -13.57 5.21
N ASP A 189 -10.61 -14.25 5.66
CA ASP A 189 -10.58 -15.65 6.13
C ASP A 189 -10.11 -16.65 5.05
#